data_AF-W2USY6-F1
#
_entry.id   AF-W2USY6-F1
#
_cell.length_a   1.000
_cell.length_b   1.000
_cell.length_c   1.000
_cell.angle_alpha   90.00
_cell.angle_beta   90.00
_cell.angle_gamma   90.00
#
_symmetry.space_group_name_H-M   'P 1'
#
loop_
_entity.id
_entity.type
_entity.pdbx_description
1 polymer ?
#
loop_
_entity_poly.entity_id
_entity_poly.type
_entity_poly.pdbx_seq_one_letter_code
_entity_poly.pdbx_strand_id
1 'polypeptide(L)' 'MNDYRVQEVKILLNNSNHLNESVIQIAYSVGFSNRVSFNKAFKKRTGMTPTEYINGVKRGFNS' A
#
# COMPACT_ATOMS: atom_id res chain seq x y z
N MET A 1 8.05 -13.76 3.56
CA MET A 1 7.24 -13.61 2.33
C MET A 1 6.38 -12.34 2.36
N ASN A 2 5.44 -12.21 3.31
CA ASN A 2 4.52 -11.05 3.36
C ASN A 2 5.22 -9.70 3.56
N ASP A 3 6.40 -9.72 4.16
CA ASP A 3 7.16 -8.53 4.51
C ASP A 3 7.79 -7.86 3.29
N TYR A 4 8.35 -8.69 2.39
CA TYR A 4 8.86 -8.27 1.10
C TYR A 4 7.72 -7.66 0.24
N ARG A 5 6.56 -8.30 0.22
CA ARG A 5 5.37 -7.81 -0.51
C ARG A 5 4.89 -6.45 0.00
N VAL A 6 4.90 -6.22 1.31
CA VAL A 6 4.53 -4.91 1.87
C VAL A 6 5.54 -3.82 1.47
N GLN A 7 6.84 -4.14 1.38
CA GLN A 7 7.83 -3.17 0.90
C GLN A 7 7.62 -2.84 -0.58
N GLU A 8 7.33 -3.83 -1.41
CA GLU A 8 7.05 -3.62 -2.84
C GLU A 8 5.81 -2.74 -3.05
N VAL A 9 4.74 -2.96 -2.28
CA VAL A 9 3.55 -2.09 -2.28
C VAL A 9 3.92 -0.65 -1.91
N LYS A 10 4.79 -0.42 -0.92
CA LYS A 10 5.22 0.93 -0.55
C LYS A 10 5.97 1.63 -1.68
N ILE A 11 6.83 0.91 -2.40
CA ILE A 11 7.58 1.43 -3.55
C ILE A 11 6.61 1.81 -4.67
N LEU A 12 5.67 0.91 -5.00
CA LEU A 12 4.67 1.15 -6.04
C LEU A 12 3.76 2.34 -5.70
N LEU A 13 3.34 2.47 -4.44
CA LEU A 13 2.53 3.61 -3.97
C LEU A 13 3.28 4.96 -4.00
N ASN A 14 4.61 4.95 -3.90
CA ASN A 14 5.42 6.16 -3.95
C ASN A 14 5.68 6.64 -5.39
N ASN A 15 5.50 5.76 -6.38
CA ASN A 15 5.54 6.13 -7.78
C ASN A 15 4.21 6.76 -8.19
N SER A 16 4.24 8.05 -8.54
CA SER A 16 3.07 8.93 -8.75
C SER A 16 2.03 8.40 -9.74
N ASN A 17 2.42 7.48 -10.65
CA ASN A 17 1.51 6.86 -11.62
C ASN A 17 0.47 5.91 -10.98
N HIS A 18 0.73 5.36 -9.79
CA HIS A 18 -0.17 4.41 -9.12
C HIS A 18 -1.02 5.05 -8.02
N LEU A 19 -0.92 6.37 -7.78
CA LEU A 19 -1.73 7.06 -6.75
C LEU A 19 -3.24 7.05 -7.07
N ASN A 20 -3.58 6.84 -8.35
CA ASN A 20 -4.94 6.63 -8.84
C ASN A 20 -5.34 5.15 -8.85
N GLU A 21 -4.40 4.23 -8.74
CA GLU A 21 -4.70 2.81 -8.58
C GLU A 21 -5.13 2.52 -7.14
N SER A 22 -6.16 1.69 -7.01
CA SER A 22 -6.60 1.23 -5.70
C SER A 22 -5.49 0.41 -5.06
N VAL A 23 -5.09 0.73 -3.83
CA VAL A 23 -4.09 -0.04 -3.07
C VAL A 23 -4.41 -1.53 -2.93
N ILE A 24 -5.70 -1.88 -3.08
CA ILE A 24 -6.15 -3.27 -3.14
C ILE A 24 -5.67 -3.95 -4.42
N GLN A 25 -5.66 -3.25 -5.57
CA GLN A 25 -5.13 -3.78 -6.83
C GLN A 25 -3.62 -4.01 -6.75
N ILE A 26 -2.89 -3.06 -6.17
CA ILE A 26 -1.44 -3.20 -5.93
C ILE A 26 -1.17 -4.36 -4.95
N ALA A 27 -2.00 -4.54 -3.93
CA ALA A 27 -1.87 -5.68 -3.03
C ALA A 27 -2.06 -7.02 -3.77
N TYR A 28 -2.99 -7.08 -4.72
CA TYR A 28 -3.22 -8.28 -5.53
C TYR A 28 -2.06 -8.54 -6.51
N SER A 29 -1.49 -7.51 -7.12
CA SER A 29 -0.35 -7.68 -8.04
C SER A 29 0.90 -8.24 -7.35
N VAL A 30 1.12 -7.91 -6.06
CA VAL A 30 2.23 -8.47 -5.26
C VAL A 30 1.89 -9.82 -4.60
N GLY A 31 0.72 -10.40 -4.89
CA GLY A 31 0.35 -11.75 -4.48
C GLY A 31 -0.39 -11.88 -3.15
N PHE A 32 -1.07 -10.83 -2.66
CA PHE A 32 -2.08 -11.02 -1.62
C PHE A 32 -3.37 -11.60 -2.23
N SER A 33 -3.97 -12.57 -1.56
CA SER A 33 -5.19 -13.24 -2.05
C SER A 33 -6.48 -12.56 -1.57
N ASN A 34 -6.40 -11.69 -0.55
CA ASN A 34 -7.55 -10.99 0.00
C ASN A 34 -7.16 -9.71 0.76
N ARG A 35 -8.11 -8.78 0.87
CA ARG A 35 -7.92 -7.47 1.52
C ARG A 35 -7.63 -7.58 3.02
N VAL A 36 -8.22 -8.55 3.72
CA VAL A 36 -8.08 -8.69 5.18
C VAL A 36 -6.64 -9.04 5.55
N SER A 37 -6.04 -9.98 4.82
CA SER A 37 -4.66 -10.42 5.02
C SER A 37 -3.68 -9.30 4.68
N PHE A 38 -3.94 -8.58 3.59
CA PHE A 38 -3.18 -7.39 3.22
C PHE A 38 -3.24 -6.31 4.30
N ASN A 39 -4.43 -5.90 4.72
CA ASN A 39 -4.61 -4.84 5.72
C ASN A 39 -3.90 -5.16 7.04
N LYS A 40 -4.00 -6.41 7.51
CA LYS A 40 -3.29 -6.87 8.71
C LYS A 40 -1.77 -6.83 8.54
N ALA A 41 -1.26 -7.36 7.43
CA ALA A 41 0.18 -7.38 7.16
C ALA A 41 0.75 -5.97 6.98
N PHE A 42 0.05 -5.11 6.22
CA PHE A 42 0.43 -3.74 5.96
C PHE A 42 0.47 -2.94 7.26
N LYS A 43 -0.61 -2.94 8.05
CA LYS A 43 -0.65 -2.24 9.34
C LYS A 43 0.39 -2.74 10.32
N LYS A 44 0.63 -4.05 10.39
CA LYS A 44 1.69 -4.62 11.24
C LYS A 44 3.09 -4.12 10.85
N ARG A 45 3.32 -3.86 9.57
CA ARG A 45 4.62 -3.45 9.02
C ARG A 45 4.83 -1.94 8.99
N THR A 46 3.80 -1.17 8.73
CA THR A 46 3.88 0.30 8.55
C THR A 46 3.35 1.08 9.75
N GLY A 47 2.61 0.43 10.65
CA GLY A 47 1.88 1.07 11.74
C GLY A 47 0.59 1.76 11.30
N MET A 48 0.33 1.85 10.00
CA MET A 48 -0.80 2.59 9.41
C MET A 48 -1.66 1.67 8.55
N THR A 49 -2.95 1.96 8.43
CA THR A 49 -3.77 1.32 7.40
C THR A 49 -3.33 1.77 6.01
N PRO A 50 -3.57 0.95 4.97
CA PRO A 50 -3.24 1.33 3.59
C PRO A 50 -3.85 2.68 3.18
N THR A 51 -5.10 2.96 3.59
CA THR A 51 -5.79 4.23 3.32
C THR A 51 -5.13 5.42 4.00
N GLU A 52 -4.74 5.28 5.27
CA GLU A 52 -4.02 6.34 6.00
C GLU A 52 -2.68 6.67 5.32
N TYR A 53 -1.96 5.64 4.91
CA TYR A 53 -0.68 5.80 4.20
C TYR A 53 -0.86 6.56 2.88
N ILE A 54 -1.83 6.18 2.05
CA ILE A 54 -2.12 6.87 0.77
C ILE A 54 -2.54 8.32 1.00
N ASN A 55 -3.41 8.57 1.97
CA ASN A 55 -3.85 9.93 2.28
C ASN A 55 -2.68 10.80 2.74
N GLY A 56 -1.72 10.23 3.48
CA GLY A 56 -0.46 10.88 3.82
C GLY A 56 0.38 11.23 2.58
N VAL A 57 0.58 10.27 1.66
CA VAL A 57 1.33 10.49 0.42
C VAL A 57 0.65 11.53 -0.47
N LYS A 58 -0.68 11.46 -0.66
CA LYS A 58 -1.45 12.42 -1.47
C LYS A 58 -1.38 13.85 -0.90
N ARG A 59 -1.31 14.00 0.42
CA ARG A 59 -1.14 15.31 1.07
C ARG A 59 0.27 15.87 0.89
N GLY A 60 1.30 15.03 0.88
CA GLY A 60 2.69 15.46 0.64
C GLY A 60 2.98 15.88 -0.81
N PHE A 61 2.17 15.45 -1.78
CA PHE A 61 2.30 15.81 -3.20
C PHE A 61 1.45 17.03 -3.63
N ASN A 62 0.50 17.50 -2.81
CA ASN A 62 -0.36 18.67 -3.12
C ASN A 62 0.13 19.97 -2.42
N SER A 63 1.44 20.14 -2.22
CA SER A 63 2.06 21.39 -1.75
C SER A 63 3.27 21.74 -2.57
#